data_AF-A0A521PAQ2-F1
#
_entry.id   AF-A0A521PAQ2-F1
#
_cell.length_a   1.000
_cell.length_b   1.000
_cell.length_c   1.000
_cell.angle_alpha   90.00
_cell.angle_beta   90.00
_cell.angle_gamma   90.00
#
_symmetry.space_group_name_H-M   'P 1'
#
loop_
_entity.id
_entity.type
_entity.pdbx_description
1 polymer ?
#
loop_
_entity_poly.entity_id
_entity_poly.type
_entity_poly.pdbx_seq_one_letter_code
_entity_poly.pdbx_strand_id
1 'polypeptide(L)'
;MCSMRWRPTPCCRSRHPRPCAAITSAWQGAPNWRTPRPGAGSMSSHDRSRNTHMPSTDTNVSLQPALRLDGRTAVLGILGDPVAQVKAPAPLTARLQQAGLNAVLVPMHVRADDVAALLPALLTLHNLAGFIVTVPHKQRVADLLGDGLLPGARRANASNVVRRTVQGGWQGELLDGTGFVAGLRAAGFDPRGRAACIAGAGGAASAIAFALADAGARSVRVCDIDTAKAEALARQLQLHGVEAGTWNGREPGEAELLVNATPVGMRVDDPRPVPASALRAGLWVAEVIMAPAVTPLLQLARERGCIAHEGRHMMERQLGLMADFFEPAILAIAPERLEVAA
;
A
#
# COMPACT_ATOMS: atom_id res chain seq x y z
N MET A 1 54.48 -24.97 -20.18
CA MET A 1 53.80 -25.56 -19.00
C MET A 1 52.30 -25.58 -19.26
N CYS A 2 51.72 -26.77 -19.13
CA CYS A 2 50.35 -27.24 -19.36
C CYS A 2 49.26 -26.28 -19.88
N SER A 3 48.82 -26.59 -21.11
CA SER A 3 47.43 -26.50 -21.55
C SER A 3 46.56 -27.57 -20.87
N MET A 4 45.31 -27.25 -20.49
CA MET A 4 44.26 -28.26 -20.36
C MET A 4 42.96 -27.78 -21.02
N ARG A 5 42.76 -28.28 -22.24
CA ARG A 5 41.44 -28.56 -22.81
C ARG A 5 40.88 -29.79 -22.10
N TRP A 6 39.59 -29.81 -21.79
CA TRP A 6 38.87 -31.04 -21.42
C TRP A 6 37.50 -31.10 -22.08
N ARG A 7 37.45 -31.84 -23.19
CA ARG A 7 36.36 -32.69 -23.74
C ARG A 7 37.09 -33.73 -24.63
N PRO A 8 36.63 -35.00 -24.83
CA PRO A 8 35.20 -35.35 -25.04
C PRO A 8 34.71 -36.80 -24.68
N THR A 9 33.37 -36.95 -24.60
CA THR A 9 32.49 -38.06 -25.14
C THR A 9 32.60 -39.54 -24.62
N PRO A 10 31.74 -40.50 -25.04
CA PRO A 10 30.28 -40.64 -24.87
C PRO A 10 29.85 -42.11 -24.50
N CYS A 11 28.68 -42.34 -23.90
CA CYS A 11 28.00 -43.66 -23.86
C CYS A 11 26.64 -43.51 -23.16
N CYS A 12 25.55 -44.19 -23.47
CA CYS A 12 25.11 -44.92 -24.65
C CYS A 12 23.57 -44.99 -24.56
N ARG A 13 22.93 -45.28 -25.69
CA ARG A 13 21.48 -45.29 -25.91
C ARG A 13 20.77 -46.52 -25.31
N SER A 14 19.53 -46.33 -24.84
CA SER A 14 18.36 -47.23 -25.06
C SER A 14 17.08 -46.44 -24.69
N ARG A 15 16.16 -46.09 -25.60
CA ARG A 15 15.12 -46.86 -26.32
C ARG A 15 14.21 -47.72 -25.42
N HIS A 16 13.18 -47.12 -24.82
CA HIS A 16 11.76 -47.19 -25.27
C HIS A 16 10.80 -46.57 -24.22
N PRO A 17 9.71 -45.90 -24.66
CA PRO A 17 8.70 -45.33 -23.78
C PRO A 17 7.64 -46.37 -23.41
N ARG A 18 7.18 -46.37 -22.14
CA ARG A 18 5.92 -47.04 -21.74
C ARG A 18 4.80 -45.99 -21.69
N PRO A 19 3.62 -46.29 -22.24
CA PRO A 19 2.51 -45.34 -22.31
C PRO A 19 1.82 -45.28 -20.94
N CYS A 20 1.67 -44.08 -20.37
CA CYS A 20 0.66 -43.86 -19.34
C CYS A 20 -0.60 -43.33 -20.03
N ALA A 21 -1.71 -44.02 -19.73
CA ALA A 21 -3.00 -43.88 -20.34
C ALA A 21 -3.51 -42.42 -20.34
N ALA A 22 -3.99 -41.99 -21.50
CA ALA A 22 -4.90 -40.87 -21.60
C ALA A 22 -6.21 -41.28 -20.91
N ILE A 23 -6.50 -40.68 -19.76
CA ILE A 23 -7.85 -40.66 -19.20
C ILE A 23 -8.48 -39.36 -19.68
N THR A 24 -9.19 -39.43 -20.81
CA THR A 24 -10.29 -38.51 -21.08
C THR A 24 -11.40 -38.86 -20.10
N SER A 25 -11.50 -38.12 -19.00
CA SER A 25 -12.72 -38.11 -18.18
C SER A 25 -13.36 -36.74 -18.28
N ALA A 26 -14.56 -36.75 -18.83
CA ALA A 26 -15.45 -35.61 -18.91
C ALA A 26 -15.66 -35.02 -17.51
N TRP A 27 -15.57 -33.70 -17.41
CA TRP A 27 -16.13 -32.95 -16.29
C TRP A 27 -17.66 -33.06 -16.34
N GLN A 28 -18.19 -34.14 -15.78
CA GLN A 28 -19.56 -34.25 -15.32
C GLN A 28 -19.54 -34.67 -13.86
N GLY A 29 -19.87 -33.74 -12.96
CA GLY A 29 -19.87 -34.02 -11.53
C GLY A 29 -20.01 -32.76 -10.68
N ALA A 30 -21.17 -32.10 -10.76
CA ALA A 30 -21.59 -31.16 -9.74
C ALA A 30 -21.94 -31.93 -8.45
N PRO A 31 -21.48 -31.52 -7.25
CA PRO A 31 -22.01 -32.02 -6.00
C PRO A 31 -23.38 -31.37 -5.74
N ASN A 32 -24.43 -32.19 -5.72
CA ASN A 32 -25.76 -31.83 -5.24
C ASN A 32 -25.71 -31.50 -3.75
N TRP A 33 -25.79 -30.20 -3.42
CA TRP A 33 -26.07 -29.74 -2.06
C TRP A 33 -27.54 -30.03 -1.74
N ARG A 34 -27.78 -31.14 -1.04
CA ARG A 34 -29.12 -31.49 -0.53
C ARG A 34 -29.52 -30.50 0.56
N THR A 35 -30.58 -29.75 0.32
CA THR A 35 -31.32 -29.02 1.35
C THR A 35 -32.10 -30.01 2.24
N PRO A 36 -32.17 -29.81 3.57
CA PRO A 36 -33.00 -30.65 4.42
C PRO A 36 -34.48 -30.27 4.28
N ARG A 37 -35.35 -31.28 4.19
CA ARG A 37 -36.82 -31.14 4.21
C ARG A 37 -37.30 -30.84 5.65
N PRO A 38 -38.30 -29.97 5.85
CA PRO A 38 -38.93 -29.80 7.15
C PRO A 38 -39.99 -30.88 7.41
N GLY A 39 -40.01 -31.39 8.64
CA GLY A 39 -41.00 -32.33 9.14
C GLY A 39 -42.34 -31.66 9.43
N ALA A 40 -43.42 -32.41 9.20
CA ALA A 40 -44.80 -32.01 9.48
C ALA A 40 -45.10 -32.06 10.98
N GLY A 41 -45.81 -31.04 11.48
CA GLY A 41 -46.38 -30.96 12.82
C GLY A 41 -47.54 -29.97 12.83
N SER A 42 -48.60 -30.29 13.57
CA SER A 42 -50.01 -29.91 13.41
C SER A 42 -50.42 -28.45 13.73
N MET A 43 -51.59 -28.11 13.17
CA MET A 43 -52.45 -26.93 13.33
C MET A 43 -52.54 -26.30 14.74
N SER A 44 -52.60 -24.97 14.77
CA SER A 44 -53.69 -24.25 15.46
C SER A 44 -53.90 -22.84 14.87
N SER A 45 -55.11 -22.33 15.08
CA SER A 45 -55.88 -21.30 14.34
C SER A 45 -55.73 -19.85 14.83
N HIS A 46 -56.21 -18.91 13.97
CA HIS A 46 -56.41 -17.44 14.13
C HIS A 46 -55.15 -16.62 13.78
N ASP A 47 -55.16 -15.56 12.97
CA ASP A 47 -56.15 -14.49 12.80
C ASP A 47 -55.95 -13.78 11.43
N ARG A 48 -57.02 -13.19 10.90
CA ARG A 48 -57.07 -12.42 9.65
C ARG A 48 -56.55 -11.00 9.89
N SER A 49 -55.77 -10.46 8.95
CA SER A 49 -56.12 -9.24 8.18
C SER A 49 -54.91 -8.42 7.71
N ARG A 50 -55.12 -7.78 6.55
CA ARG A 50 -54.43 -6.62 5.97
C ARG A 50 -53.22 -6.88 5.07
N ASN A 51 -53.61 -7.15 3.83
CA ASN A 51 -52.97 -6.69 2.61
C ASN A 51 -52.59 -5.20 2.71
N THR A 52 -51.31 -4.87 2.54
CA THR A 52 -50.86 -3.53 2.16
C THR A 52 -49.80 -3.65 1.08
N HIS A 53 -50.17 -3.26 -0.14
CA HIS A 53 -49.24 -2.97 -1.23
C HIS A 53 -48.20 -1.95 -0.77
N MET A 54 -46.91 -2.27 -0.93
CA MET A 54 -45.85 -1.28 -0.94
C MET A 54 -45.37 -1.06 -2.38
N PRO A 55 -45.11 0.19 -2.78
CA PRO A 55 -44.71 0.53 -4.14
C PRO A 55 -43.28 0.05 -4.40
N SER A 56 -43.06 -0.53 -5.57
CA SER A 56 -41.72 -0.77 -6.13
C SER A 56 -41.05 0.58 -6.40
N THR A 57 -40.15 0.99 -5.52
CA THR A 57 -39.17 2.03 -5.85
C THR A 57 -38.08 1.38 -6.66
N ASP A 58 -38.13 1.57 -7.99
CA ASP A 58 -36.98 1.45 -8.88
C ASP A 58 -35.92 2.46 -8.44
N THR A 59 -35.10 2.08 -7.46
CA THR A 59 -33.81 2.73 -7.23
C THR A 59 -32.88 2.21 -8.31
N ASN A 60 -32.78 2.97 -9.39
CA ASN A 60 -31.71 2.85 -10.37
C ASN A 60 -30.39 3.21 -9.65
N VAL A 61 -29.83 2.25 -8.93
CA VAL A 61 -28.50 2.34 -8.34
C VAL A 61 -27.54 2.30 -9.52
N SER A 62 -26.95 3.45 -9.83
CA SER A 62 -25.82 3.56 -10.77
C SER A 62 -24.81 2.48 -10.39
N LEU A 63 -24.71 1.47 -11.25
CA LEU A 63 -23.78 0.36 -11.08
C LEU A 63 -22.38 0.96 -11.04
N GLN A 64 -21.65 0.74 -9.94
CA GLN A 64 -20.19 0.82 -9.94
C GLN A 64 -19.69 0.12 -11.22
N PRO A 65 -18.62 0.63 -11.89
CA PRO A 65 -18.14 -0.04 -13.09
C PRO A 65 -17.94 -1.53 -12.77
N ALA A 66 -18.66 -2.39 -13.49
CA ALA A 66 -18.69 -3.80 -13.19
C ALA A 66 -17.25 -4.34 -13.28
N LEU A 67 -16.76 -4.93 -12.19
CA LEU A 67 -15.43 -5.52 -12.12
C LEU A 67 -15.25 -6.51 -13.28
N ARG A 68 -14.25 -6.28 -14.13
CA ARG A 68 -13.97 -7.13 -15.29
C ARG A 68 -12.78 -8.04 -15.03
N LEU A 69 -12.99 -9.35 -15.09
CA LEU A 69 -11.95 -10.35 -14.86
C LEU A 69 -12.01 -11.42 -15.96
N ASP A 70 -10.85 -11.87 -16.41
CA ASP A 70 -10.69 -13.01 -17.31
C ASP A 70 -9.41 -13.80 -16.97
N GLY A 71 -9.10 -14.84 -17.74
CA GLY A 71 -7.90 -15.66 -17.51
C GLY A 71 -6.57 -14.93 -17.73
N ARG A 72 -6.59 -13.69 -18.25
CA ARG A 72 -5.40 -12.85 -18.50
C ARG A 72 -5.22 -11.80 -17.41
N THR A 73 -6.16 -11.65 -16.47
CA THR A 73 -6.08 -10.63 -15.43
C THR A 73 -4.79 -10.74 -14.63
N ALA A 74 -4.05 -9.63 -14.58
CA ALA A 74 -2.88 -9.48 -13.74
C ALA A 74 -3.29 -9.34 -12.26
N VAL A 75 -2.65 -10.11 -11.39
CA VAL A 75 -2.90 -10.06 -9.95
C VAL A 75 -1.93 -9.08 -9.30
N LEU A 76 -2.47 -8.21 -8.46
CA LEU A 76 -1.73 -7.46 -7.46
C LEU A 76 -2.12 -7.97 -6.07
N GLY A 77 -1.15 -8.09 -5.16
CA GLY A 77 -1.42 -8.39 -3.74
C GLY A 77 -1.38 -7.14 -2.86
N ILE A 78 -2.00 -7.17 -1.69
CA ILE A 78 -1.63 -6.29 -0.57
C ILE A 78 -1.39 -7.13 0.68
N LEU A 79 -0.14 -7.15 1.13
CA LEU A 79 0.33 -7.93 2.28
C LEU A 79 0.22 -7.09 3.56
N GLY A 80 -0.42 -7.62 4.61
CA GLY A 80 -0.51 -6.96 5.92
C GLY A 80 -0.96 -7.86 7.06
N ASP A 81 -0.72 -7.39 8.28
CA ASP A 81 -1.16 -8.03 9.53
C ASP A 81 -1.61 -6.99 10.58
N PRO A 82 -2.92 -6.82 10.84
CA PRO A 82 -4.04 -7.43 10.11
C PRO A 82 -4.25 -6.74 8.75
N VAL A 83 -4.64 -7.53 7.74
CA VAL A 83 -4.97 -6.97 6.40
C VAL A 83 -6.36 -6.35 6.34
N ALA A 84 -7.29 -6.72 7.23
CA ALA A 84 -8.70 -6.31 7.15
C ALA A 84 -8.94 -4.78 7.16
N GLN A 85 -7.98 -4.02 7.69
CA GLN A 85 -8.05 -2.55 7.78
C GLN A 85 -7.62 -1.82 6.50
N VAL A 86 -7.06 -2.52 5.51
CA VAL A 86 -6.53 -1.87 4.31
C VAL A 86 -7.65 -1.33 3.42
N LYS A 87 -7.47 -0.11 2.92
CA LYS A 87 -8.48 0.61 2.12
C LYS A 87 -8.16 0.66 0.61
N ALA A 88 -6.98 0.19 0.21
CA ALA A 88 -6.49 0.25 -1.17
C ALA A 88 -7.19 -0.69 -2.20
N PRO A 89 -7.67 -1.91 -1.83
CA PRO A 89 -8.15 -2.91 -2.81
C PRO A 89 -9.16 -2.39 -3.82
N ALA A 90 -10.30 -1.87 -3.35
CA ALA A 90 -11.37 -1.38 -4.21
C ALA A 90 -10.94 -0.15 -5.06
N PRO A 91 -10.44 0.96 -4.48
CA PRO A 91 -10.12 2.15 -5.26
C PRO A 91 -8.96 1.96 -6.24
N LEU A 92 -7.94 1.17 -5.90
CA LEU A 92 -6.85 0.90 -6.86
C LEU A 92 -7.34 0.01 -8.00
N THR A 93 -8.10 -1.05 -7.71
CA THR A 93 -8.69 -1.91 -8.75
C THR A 93 -9.56 -1.09 -9.70
N ALA A 94 -10.46 -0.25 -9.17
CA ALA A 94 -11.30 0.62 -9.97
C ALA A 94 -10.47 1.56 -10.86
N ARG A 95 -9.44 2.19 -10.29
CA ARG A 95 -8.53 3.08 -11.04
C ARG A 95 -7.82 2.36 -12.18
N LEU A 96 -7.30 1.16 -11.93
CA LEU A 96 -6.62 0.35 -12.94
C LEU A 96 -7.59 -0.03 -14.08
N GLN A 97 -8.79 -0.50 -13.75
CA GLN A 97 -9.79 -0.87 -14.76
C GLN A 97 -10.30 0.33 -15.57
N GLN A 98 -10.48 1.49 -14.93
CA GLN A 98 -10.82 2.75 -15.61
C GLN A 98 -9.71 3.23 -16.55
N ALA A 99 -8.44 2.91 -16.25
CA ALA A 99 -7.32 3.14 -17.15
C ALA A 99 -7.22 2.07 -18.26
N GLY A 100 -8.16 1.13 -18.34
CA GLY A 100 -8.13 0.02 -19.29
C GLY A 100 -7.13 -1.07 -18.92
N LEU A 101 -6.58 -1.09 -17.71
CA LEU A 101 -5.62 -2.10 -17.27
C LEU A 101 -6.38 -3.31 -16.68
N ASN A 102 -6.16 -4.49 -17.24
CA ASN A 102 -6.77 -5.74 -16.76
C ASN A 102 -6.05 -6.26 -15.50
N ALA A 103 -6.31 -5.63 -14.36
CA ALA A 103 -5.70 -5.97 -13.09
C ALA A 103 -6.67 -5.90 -11.91
N VAL A 104 -6.37 -6.66 -10.86
CA VAL A 104 -7.11 -6.66 -9.59
C VAL A 104 -6.16 -6.65 -8.40
N LEU A 105 -6.48 -5.86 -7.38
CA LEU A 105 -5.75 -5.84 -6.11
C LEU A 105 -6.46 -6.70 -5.06
N VAL A 106 -5.79 -7.77 -4.61
CA VAL A 106 -6.32 -8.76 -3.68
C VAL A 106 -5.67 -8.61 -2.30
N PRO A 107 -6.44 -8.46 -1.21
CA PRO A 107 -5.88 -8.49 0.14
C PRO A 107 -5.38 -9.88 0.52
N MET A 108 -4.16 -9.94 1.07
CA MET A 108 -3.50 -11.18 1.49
C MET A 108 -3.03 -11.00 2.94
N HIS A 109 -3.65 -11.74 3.87
CA HIS A 109 -3.23 -11.75 5.27
C HIS A 109 -1.99 -12.61 5.42
N VAL A 110 -0.88 -12.02 5.86
CA VAL A 110 0.38 -12.74 6.09
C VAL A 110 0.89 -12.34 7.46
N ARG A 111 1.19 -13.29 8.36
CA ARG A 111 1.77 -12.92 9.65
C ARG A 111 3.21 -12.46 9.48
N ALA A 112 3.70 -11.63 10.41
CA ALA A 112 5.07 -11.11 10.34
C ALA A 112 6.14 -12.22 10.17
N ASP A 113 5.97 -13.34 10.89
CA ASP A 113 6.90 -14.47 10.87
C ASP A 113 6.86 -15.26 9.55
N ASP A 114 5.75 -15.20 8.83
CA ASP A 114 5.52 -16.00 7.62
C ASP A 114 6.03 -15.33 6.34
N VAL A 115 6.27 -14.01 6.35
CA VAL A 115 6.67 -13.25 5.15
C VAL A 115 7.91 -13.84 4.49
N ALA A 116 8.89 -14.25 5.30
CA ALA A 116 10.16 -14.79 4.80
C ALA A 116 9.98 -16.11 4.05
N ALA A 117 9.06 -16.95 4.52
CA ALA A 117 8.76 -18.23 3.88
C ALA A 117 7.82 -18.06 2.68
N LEU A 118 6.86 -17.15 2.76
CA LEU A 118 5.87 -16.91 1.70
C LEU A 118 6.49 -16.23 0.48
N LEU A 119 7.33 -15.21 0.69
CA LEU A 119 7.76 -14.32 -0.38
C LEU A 119 8.38 -15.09 -1.57
N PRO A 120 9.34 -16.02 -1.39
CA PRO A 120 9.89 -16.79 -2.50
C PRO A 120 8.82 -17.52 -3.32
N ALA A 121 7.83 -18.13 -2.67
CA ALA A 121 6.74 -18.84 -3.36
C ALA A 121 5.82 -17.86 -4.10
N LEU A 122 5.46 -16.74 -3.47
CA LEU A 122 4.64 -15.70 -4.08
C LEU A 122 5.26 -15.15 -5.37
N LEU A 123 6.58 -14.95 -5.38
CA LEU A 123 7.31 -14.43 -6.54
C LEU A 123 7.39 -15.42 -7.73
N THR A 124 6.99 -16.69 -7.54
CA THR A 124 6.89 -17.68 -8.64
C THR A 124 5.62 -17.57 -9.47
N LEU A 125 4.61 -16.82 -9.00
CA LEU A 125 3.37 -16.62 -9.75
C LEU A 125 3.63 -15.77 -11.00
N HIS A 126 3.36 -16.33 -12.17
CA HIS A 126 3.64 -15.69 -13.47
C HIS A 126 2.65 -14.55 -13.80
N ASN A 127 1.41 -14.62 -13.30
CA ASN A 127 0.42 -13.56 -13.45
C ASN A 127 0.42 -12.56 -12.28
N LEU A 128 1.38 -12.65 -11.35
CA LEU A 128 1.56 -11.64 -10.30
C LEU A 128 2.40 -10.48 -10.86
N ALA A 129 1.75 -9.33 -11.04
CA ALA A 129 2.40 -8.10 -11.51
C ALA A 129 3.17 -7.40 -10.38
N GLY A 130 2.72 -7.56 -9.14
CA GLY A 130 3.26 -6.81 -8.01
C GLY A 130 2.44 -6.98 -6.74
N PHE A 131 2.86 -6.32 -5.67
CA PHE A 131 2.13 -6.27 -4.43
C PHE A 131 2.46 -5.00 -3.65
N ILE A 132 1.48 -4.53 -2.90
CA ILE A 132 1.60 -3.50 -1.88
C ILE A 132 2.00 -4.17 -0.57
N VAL A 133 2.84 -3.49 0.21
CA VAL A 133 3.31 -3.96 1.51
C VAL A 133 2.89 -2.94 2.56
N THR A 134 2.09 -3.36 3.54
CA THR A 134 1.71 -2.52 4.68
C THR A 134 2.33 -3.04 5.98
N VAL A 135 1.99 -2.38 7.09
CA VAL A 135 2.44 -2.76 8.43
C VAL A 135 2.10 -4.24 8.71
N PRO A 136 3.02 -5.01 9.31
CA PRO A 136 4.38 -4.66 9.77
C PRO A 136 5.51 -5.01 8.77
N HIS A 137 5.21 -5.30 7.50
CA HIS A 137 6.13 -6.04 6.63
C HIS A 137 7.14 -5.21 5.83
N LYS A 138 7.01 -3.87 5.80
CA LYS A 138 7.77 -3.01 4.86
C LYS A 138 9.28 -3.17 4.94
N GLN A 139 9.83 -3.27 6.16
CA GLN A 139 11.27 -3.47 6.37
C GLN A 139 11.69 -4.90 6.00
N ARG A 140 10.95 -5.90 6.48
CA ARG A 140 11.26 -7.30 6.21
C ARG A 140 11.26 -7.62 4.71
N VAL A 141 10.31 -7.07 3.96
CA VAL A 141 10.27 -7.21 2.49
C VAL A 141 11.45 -6.49 1.86
N ALA A 142 11.83 -5.30 2.35
CA ALA A 142 12.99 -4.59 1.84
C ALA A 142 14.28 -5.40 2.01
N ASP A 143 14.51 -5.96 3.20
CA ASP A 143 15.67 -6.82 3.48
C ASP A 143 15.71 -8.04 2.55
N LEU A 144 14.56 -8.64 2.24
CA LEU A 144 14.46 -9.80 1.34
C LEU A 144 14.68 -9.45 -0.12
N LEU A 145 14.32 -8.24 -0.55
CA LEU A 145 14.54 -7.78 -1.92
C LEU A 145 15.99 -7.40 -2.19
N GLY A 146 16.71 -6.92 -1.19
CA GLY A 146 18.11 -6.54 -1.29
C GLY A 146 18.39 -5.60 -2.47
N ASP A 147 19.10 -6.09 -3.47
CA ASP A 147 19.48 -5.31 -4.65
C ASP A 147 18.31 -4.87 -5.54
N GLY A 148 17.14 -5.47 -5.38
CA GLY A 148 15.91 -5.04 -6.05
C GLY A 148 15.36 -3.69 -5.57
N LEU A 149 15.89 -3.11 -4.50
CA LEU A 149 15.38 -1.82 -3.99
C LEU A 149 15.81 -0.63 -4.86
N LEU A 150 14.83 0.17 -5.24
CA LEU A 150 15.02 1.47 -5.84
C LEU A 150 15.55 2.48 -4.79
N PRO A 151 16.11 3.64 -5.23
CA PRO A 151 16.86 4.52 -4.33
C PRO A 151 16.07 5.00 -3.10
N GLY A 152 14.77 5.32 -3.24
CA GLY A 152 13.93 5.77 -2.13
C GLY A 152 13.79 4.70 -1.05
N ALA A 153 13.33 3.51 -1.45
CA ALA A 153 13.20 2.36 -0.58
C ALA A 153 14.52 1.92 0.08
N ARG A 154 15.63 1.97 -0.66
CA ARG A 154 16.96 1.63 -0.14
C ARG A 154 17.41 2.57 0.98
N ARG A 155 17.18 3.88 0.84
CA ARG A 155 17.52 4.86 1.88
C ARG A 155 16.74 4.63 3.18
N ALA A 156 15.46 4.33 3.07
CA ALA A 156 14.58 4.13 4.22
C ALA A 156 14.62 2.69 4.80
N ASN A 157 15.36 1.77 4.16
CA ASN A 157 15.27 0.33 4.37
C ASN A 157 13.83 -0.18 4.50
N ALA A 158 12.96 0.26 3.58
CA ALA A 158 11.54 -0.07 3.61
C ALA A 158 10.95 0.01 2.22
N SER A 159 10.02 -0.89 1.90
CA SER A 159 9.28 -0.85 0.64
C SER A 159 7.79 -1.01 0.91
N ASN A 160 6.95 -0.14 0.33
CA ASN A 160 5.50 -0.26 0.39
C ASN A 160 4.88 -0.75 -0.93
N VAL A 161 5.67 -0.84 -2.01
CA VAL A 161 5.26 -1.40 -3.30
C VAL A 161 6.39 -2.20 -3.92
N VAL A 162 6.06 -3.35 -4.50
CA VAL A 162 7.00 -4.22 -5.19
C VAL A 162 6.39 -4.69 -6.49
N ARG A 163 7.09 -4.52 -7.62
CA ARG A 163 6.60 -4.93 -8.94
C ARG A 163 7.57 -5.89 -9.61
N ARG A 164 7.03 -6.73 -10.49
CA ARG A 164 7.83 -7.53 -11.42
C ARG A 164 8.43 -6.61 -12.49
N THR A 165 9.68 -6.83 -12.85
CA THR A 165 10.31 -6.12 -13.98
C THR A 165 10.04 -6.85 -15.29
N VAL A 166 10.13 -6.13 -16.40
CA VAL A 166 10.00 -6.73 -17.75
C VAL A 166 11.07 -7.80 -18.03
N GLN A 167 12.22 -7.76 -17.35
CA GLN A 167 13.26 -8.78 -17.44
C GLN A 167 13.02 -10.00 -16.50
N GLY A 168 11.91 -10.03 -15.76
CA GLY A 168 11.54 -11.13 -14.86
C GLY A 168 12.09 -11.02 -13.43
N GLY A 169 12.76 -9.91 -13.09
CA GLY A 169 13.20 -9.58 -11.73
C GLY A 169 12.12 -8.89 -10.90
N TRP A 170 12.49 -8.38 -9.72
CA TRP A 170 11.60 -7.67 -8.82
C TRP A 170 12.22 -6.37 -8.35
N GLN A 171 11.42 -5.31 -8.31
CA GLN A 171 11.83 -4.00 -7.84
C GLN A 171 10.89 -3.49 -6.75
N GLY A 172 11.48 -3.00 -5.66
CA GLY A 172 10.75 -2.39 -4.55
C GLY A 172 10.96 -0.88 -4.48
N GLU A 173 9.89 -0.14 -4.20
CA GLU A 173 9.95 1.30 -3.93
C GLU A 173 9.15 1.66 -2.67
N LEU A 174 9.35 2.88 -2.18
CA LEU A 174 8.64 3.49 -1.07
C LEU A 174 7.95 4.77 -1.51
N LEU A 175 6.65 4.66 -1.80
CA LEU A 175 5.82 5.77 -2.29
C LEU A 175 5.18 6.60 -1.17
N ASP A 176 5.44 6.27 0.11
CA ASP A 176 4.82 6.97 1.24
C ASP A 176 5.17 8.46 1.25
N GLY A 177 6.46 8.78 1.15
CA GLY A 177 6.94 10.17 1.14
C GLY A 177 6.55 10.94 -0.11
N THR A 178 6.66 10.33 -1.30
CA THR A 178 6.28 10.98 -2.56
C THR A 178 4.78 11.28 -2.62
N GLY A 179 3.95 10.34 -2.13
CA GLY A 179 2.51 10.55 -1.98
C GLY A 179 2.18 11.68 -1.00
N PHE A 180 2.92 11.78 0.11
CA PHE A 180 2.73 12.85 1.09
C PHE A 180 3.04 14.24 0.49
N VAL A 181 4.18 14.39 -0.19
CA VAL A 181 4.55 15.66 -0.86
C VAL A 181 3.55 16.02 -1.96
N ALA A 182 3.10 15.04 -2.75
CA ALA A 182 2.06 15.26 -3.75
C ALA A 182 0.74 15.72 -3.11
N GLY A 183 0.40 15.17 -1.94
CA GLY A 183 -0.76 15.57 -1.15
C GLY A 183 -0.67 17.03 -0.69
N LEU A 184 0.48 17.42 -0.14
CA LEU A 184 0.76 18.80 0.27
C LEU A 184 0.60 19.79 -0.89
N ARG A 185 1.22 19.49 -2.04
CA ARG A 185 1.15 20.35 -3.24
C ARG A 185 -0.28 20.49 -3.75
N ALA A 186 -1.03 19.40 -3.78
CA ALA A 186 -2.44 19.44 -4.17
C ALA A 186 -3.31 20.27 -3.21
N ALA A 187 -2.92 20.35 -1.93
CA ALA A 187 -3.58 21.21 -0.95
C ALA A 187 -3.11 22.68 -1.01
N GLY A 188 -2.08 23.00 -1.80
CA GLY A 188 -1.56 24.36 -1.97
C GLY A 188 -0.25 24.64 -1.20
N PHE A 189 0.39 23.63 -0.63
CA PHE A 189 1.70 23.77 0.03
C PHE A 189 2.82 23.17 -0.82
N ASP A 190 3.72 24.01 -1.34
CA ASP A 190 4.97 23.54 -1.95
C ASP A 190 6.09 23.57 -0.89
N PRO A 191 6.70 22.42 -0.53
CA PRO A 191 7.78 22.37 0.46
C PRO A 191 9.09 23.02 -0.01
N ARG A 192 9.22 23.35 -1.30
CA ARG A 192 10.44 23.96 -1.84
C ARG A 192 10.82 25.24 -1.09
N GLY A 193 12.04 25.29 -0.58
CA GLY A 193 12.57 26.41 0.17
C GLY A 193 11.94 26.61 1.55
N ARG A 194 11.12 25.68 2.05
CA ARG A 194 10.43 25.75 3.35
C ARG A 194 11.15 24.90 4.41
N ALA A 195 10.99 25.26 5.69
CA ALA A 195 11.45 24.45 6.81
C ALA A 195 10.32 23.55 7.34
N ALA A 196 10.68 22.31 7.68
CA ALA A 196 9.76 21.31 8.22
C ALA A 196 10.27 20.71 9.54
N CYS A 197 9.35 20.50 10.47
CA CYS A 197 9.55 19.69 11.67
C CYS A 197 8.70 18.42 11.59
N ILE A 198 9.29 17.29 11.96
CA ILE A 198 8.63 15.98 11.94
C ILE A 198 8.70 15.39 13.35
N ALA A 199 7.55 15.01 13.89
CA ALA A 199 7.44 14.16 15.07
C ALA A 199 7.40 12.69 14.61
N GLY A 200 8.33 11.89 15.12
CA GLY A 200 8.60 10.52 14.71
C GLY A 200 9.89 10.38 13.91
N ALA A 201 10.55 9.23 14.05
CA ALA A 201 11.71 8.79 13.27
C ALA A 201 11.55 7.35 12.75
N GLY A 202 10.31 6.85 12.67
CA GLY A 202 9.97 5.55 12.08
C GLY A 202 9.95 5.55 10.55
N GLY A 203 9.51 4.44 9.94
CA GLY A 203 9.54 4.26 8.48
C GLY A 203 8.76 5.32 7.69
N ALA A 204 7.58 5.73 8.16
CA ALA A 204 6.80 6.81 7.54
C ALA A 204 7.51 8.17 7.66
N ALA A 205 8.05 8.47 8.84
CA ALA A 205 8.80 9.70 9.09
C ALA A 205 10.05 9.79 8.21
N SER A 206 10.81 8.70 8.10
CA SER A 206 11.98 8.61 7.21
C SER A 206 11.59 8.85 5.75
N ALA A 207 10.56 8.16 5.26
CA ALA A 207 10.06 8.34 3.89
C ALA A 207 9.68 9.80 3.59
N ILE A 208 8.94 10.43 4.50
CA ILE A 208 8.49 11.82 4.37
C ILE A 208 9.67 12.78 4.45
N ALA A 209 10.61 12.57 5.37
CA ALA A 209 11.77 13.43 5.54
C ALA A 209 12.64 13.46 4.27
N PHE A 210 12.95 12.29 3.69
CA PHE A 210 13.68 12.22 2.42
C PHE A 210 12.88 12.82 1.27
N ALA A 211 11.57 12.57 1.18
CA ALA A 211 10.75 13.15 0.12
C ALA A 211 10.67 14.69 0.21
N LEU A 212 10.63 15.25 1.42
CA LEU A 212 10.71 16.71 1.62
C LEU A 212 12.07 17.26 1.19
N ALA A 213 13.16 16.56 1.52
CA ALA A 213 14.51 16.91 1.07
C ALA A 213 14.61 16.88 -0.46
N ASP A 214 14.14 15.79 -1.11
CA ASP A 214 14.10 15.64 -2.57
C ASP A 214 13.19 16.69 -3.24
N ALA A 215 12.15 17.16 -2.55
CA ALA A 215 11.27 18.22 -3.02
C ALA A 215 11.87 19.63 -2.87
N GLY A 216 13.06 19.75 -2.27
CA GLY A 216 13.81 20.98 -2.11
C GLY A 216 13.48 21.76 -0.84
N ALA A 217 13.05 21.10 0.24
CA ALA A 217 12.90 21.74 1.55
C ALA A 217 14.22 22.41 1.98
N ARG A 218 14.12 23.61 2.58
CA ARG A 218 15.26 24.35 3.12
C ARG A 218 15.88 23.58 4.27
N SER A 219 15.06 23.10 5.20
CA SER A 219 15.51 22.27 6.31
C SER A 219 14.47 21.27 6.79
N VAL A 220 14.94 20.14 7.32
CA VAL A 220 14.10 19.08 7.89
C VAL A 220 14.63 18.70 9.28
N ARG A 221 13.85 18.98 10.32
CA ARG A 221 14.19 18.61 11.70
C ARG A 221 13.28 17.50 12.20
N VAL A 222 13.86 16.52 12.88
CA VAL A 222 13.15 15.32 13.34
C VAL A 222 13.23 15.16 14.86
N CYS A 223 12.18 14.69 15.51
CA CYS A 223 12.22 14.31 16.92
C CYS A 223 11.56 12.96 17.11
N ASP A 224 11.98 12.20 18.10
CA ASP A 224 11.35 10.94 18.48
C ASP A 224 11.60 10.71 19.98
N ILE A 225 10.77 9.89 20.62
CA ILE A 225 11.01 9.46 22.00
C ILE A 225 12.32 8.67 22.10
N ASP A 226 12.69 7.98 21.02
CA ASP A 226 13.97 7.33 20.81
C ASP A 226 14.92 8.32 20.12
N THR A 227 15.65 9.09 20.92
CA THR A 227 16.52 10.16 20.42
C THR A 227 17.60 9.64 19.47
N ALA A 228 18.07 8.40 19.67
CA ALA A 228 19.05 7.78 18.79
C ALA A 228 18.52 7.58 17.37
N LYS A 229 17.22 7.24 17.21
CA LYS A 229 16.58 7.16 15.89
C LYS A 229 16.45 8.53 15.23
N ALA A 230 16.04 9.55 16.00
CA ALA A 230 15.94 10.91 15.47
C ALA A 230 17.31 11.43 15.00
N GLU A 231 18.36 11.25 15.79
CA GLU A 231 19.71 11.62 15.41
C GLU A 231 20.24 10.83 14.20
N ALA A 232 19.95 9.53 14.13
CA ALA A 232 20.33 8.70 12.99
C ALA A 232 19.68 9.22 11.70
N LEU A 233 18.37 9.46 11.72
CA LEU A 233 17.64 10.00 10.57
C LEU A 233 18.15 11.40 10.19
N ALA A 234 18.39 12.29 11.16
CA ALA A 234 18.97 13.61 10.91
C ALA A 234 20.33 13.51 10.20
N ARG A 235 21.23 12.63 10.67
CA ARG A 235 22.53 12.39 10.01
C ARG A 235 22.37 11.88 8.58
N GLN A 236 21.44 10.96 8.34
CA GLN A 236 21.20 10.46 6.98
C GLN A 236 20.69 11.57 6.03
N LEU A 237 19.86 12.48 6.53
CA LEU A 237 19.39 13.65 5.77
C LEU A 237 20.51 14.65 5.49
N GLN A 238 21.41 14.88 6.45
CA GLN A 238 22.59 15.72 6.24
C GLN A 238 23.50 15.14 5.13
N LEU A 239 23.73 13.82 5.16
CA LEU A 239 24.48 13.12 4.10
C LEU A 239 23.78 13.18 2.74
N HIS A 240 22.45 13.31 2.73
CA HIS A 240 21.64 13.52 1.52
C HIS A 240 21.71 14.97 0.99
N GLY A 241 22.31 15.90 1.75
CA GLY A 241 22.57 17.27 1.32
C GLY A 241 21.49 18.29 1.68
N VAL A 242 20.60 17.99 2.63
CA VAL A 242 19.65 18.97 3.18
C VAL A 242 20.11 19.46 4.57
N GLU A 243 19.79 20.71 4.93
CA GLU A 243 19.96 21.16 6.31
C GLU A 243 19.03 20.34 7.22
N ALA A 244 19.61 19.49 8.07
CA ALA A 244 18.85 18.63 8.95
C ALA A 244 19.43 18.56 10.35
N GLY A 245 18.59 18.20 11.31
CA GLY A 245 18.94 18.13 12.72
C GLY A 245 17.80 17.55 13.56
N THR A 246 18.01 17.47 14.87
CA THR A 246 16.93 17.16 15.80
C THR A 246 16.23 18.42 16.30
N TRP A 247 15.02 18.27 16.83
CA TRP A 247 14.33 19.33 17.57
C TRP A 247 13.72 18.77 18.85
N ASN A 248 13.31 19.65 19.77
CA ASN A 248 12.91 19.28 21.13
C ASN A 248 11.47 18.71 21.25
N GLY A 249 10.73 18.60 20.14
CA GLY A 249 9.34 18.16 20.12
C GLY A 249 8.33 19.14 20.75
N ARG A 250 8.79 20.34 21.14
CA ARG A 250 7.97 21.35 21.84
C ARG A 250 7.72 22.59 21.01
N GLU A 251 8.73 23.04 20.28
CA GLU A 251 8.68 24.28 19.51
C GLU A 251 9.25 24.05 18.11
N PRO A 252 8.43 24.15 17.05
CA PRO A 252 8.89 23.95 15.67
C PRO A 252 9.70 25.15 15.14
N GLY A 253 9.90 26.20 15.95
CA GLY A 253 10.60 27.42 15.58
C GLY A 253 9.97 28.09 14.35
N GLU A 254 10.81 28.42 13.37
CA GLU A 254 10.39 29.04 12.11
C GLU A 254 9.82 28.05 11.07
N ALA A 255 9.66 26.76 11.42
CA ALA A 255 9.11 25.80 10.47
C ALA A 255 7.72 26.22 9.99
N GLU A 256 7.48 25.99 8.70
CA GLU A 256 6.22 26.28 8.03
C GLU A 256 5.33 25.03 7.94
N LEU A 257 5.93 23.86 8.11
CA LEU A 257 5.27 22.56 8.16
C LEU A 257 5.65 21.79 9.44
N LEU A 258 4.64 21.32 10.16
CA LEU A 258 4.77 20.38 11.26
C LEU A 258 4.06 19.07 10.89
N VAL A 259 4.78 17.96 10.86
CA VAL A 259 4.24 16.64 10.51
C VAL A 259 4.20 15.75 11.74
N ASN A 260 3.04 15.19 12.06
CA ASN A 260 2.94 14.03 12.92
C ASN A 260 3.09 12.75 12.08
N ALA A 261 4.24 12.10 12.22
CA ALA A 261 4.55 10.81 11.61
C ALA A 261 4.67 9.69 12.67
N THR A 262 4.13 9.91 13.87
CA THR A 262 4.03 8.93 14.95
C THR A 262 2.68 8.20 14.89
N PRO A 263 2.52 7.05 15.58
CA PRO A 263 1.21 6.43 15.78
C PRO A 263 0.30 7.21 16.75
N VAL A 264 0.80 8.25 17.43
CA VAL A 264 0.09 8.98 18.48
C VAL A 264 -1.03 9.82 17.85
N GLY A 265 -2.28 9.53 18.24
CA GLY A 265 -3.49 10.15 17.70
C GLY A 265 -4.42 9.15 16.98
N MET A 266 -4.02 7.87 16.91
CA MET A 266 -4.89 6.79 16.41
C MET A 266 -5.95 6.40 17.43
N ARG A 267 -5.68 6.58 18.73
CA ARG A 267 -6.61 6.31 19.83
C ARG A 267 -7.06 7.62 20.47
N VAL A 268 -8.28 7.64 20.99
CA VAL A 268 -8.86 8.83 21.66
C VAL A 268 -8.02 9.27 22.86
N ASP A 269 -7.48 8.30 23.61
CA ASP A 269 -6.71 8.55 24.84
C ASP A 269 -5.19 8.65 24.60
N ASP A 270 -4.74 8.67 23.33
CA ASP A 270 -3.33 8.86 23.04
C ASP A 270 -2.86 10.23 23.56
N PRO A 271 -1.61 10.35 24.04
CA PRO A 271 -1.05 11.64 24.41
C PRO A 271 -1.01 12.57 23.19
N ARG A 272 -0.69 13.85 23.38
CA ARG A 272 -0.44 14.73 22.23
C ARG A 272 0.98 14.51 21.71
N PRO A 273 1.20 14.41 20.38
CA PRO A 273 2.54 14.26 19.81
C PRO A 273 3.40 15.53 20.00
N VAL A 274 2.74 16.69 20.14
CA VAL A 274 3.37 18.00 20.41
C VAL A 274 2.51 18.78 21.40
N PRO A 275 3.10 19.70 22.20
CA PRO A 275 2.31 20.55 23.09
C PRO A 275 1.48 21.56 22.29
N ALA A 276 0.42 22.04 22.92
CA ALA A 276 -0.44 23.11 22.39
C ALA A 276 0.34 24.36 21.94
N SER A 277 1.40 24.72 22.68
CA SER A 277 2.27 25.86 22.41
C SER A 277 3.06 25.74 21.11
N ALA A 278 3.18 24.53 20.54
CA ALA A 278 3.81 24.31 19.24
C ALA A 278 2.99 24.88 18.07
N LEU A 279 1.70 25.13 18.28
CA LEU A 279 0.75 25.46 17.23
C LEU A 279 0.50 26.97 17.16
N ARG A 280 0.79 27.56 16.00
CA ARG A 280 0.60 28.99 15.70
C ARG A 280 -0.23 29.18 14.43
N ALA A 281 -0.95 30.29 14.34
CA ALA A 281 -1.75 30.61 13.16
C ALA A 281 -0.91 30.56 11.87
N GLY A 282 -1.48 29.97 10.82
CA GLY A 282 -0.82 29.81 9.51
C GLY A 282 0.23 28.68 9.42
N LEU A 283 0.59 28.01 10.52
CA LEU A 283 1.42 26.80 10.47
C LEU A 283 0.66 25.67 9.74
N TRP A 284 1.31 24.97 8.82
CA TRP A 284 0.75 23.73 8.27
C TRP A 284 0.98 22.59 9.24
N VAL A 285 -0.09 21.91 9.66
CA VAL A 285 -0.03 20.76 10.56
C VAL A 285 -0.56 19.55 9.80
N ALA A 286 0.31 18.59 9.55
CA ALA A 286 0.02 17.42 8.72
C ALA A 286 0.04 16.13 9.53
N GLU A 287 -0.86 15.21 9.18
CA GLU A 287 -0.94 13.87 9.73
C GLU A 287 -0.54 12.81 8.69
N VAL A 288 0.02 11.70 9.16
CA VAL A 288 0.09 10.45 8.39
C VAL A 288 -1.01 9.46 8.77
N ILE A 289 -1.69 9.72 9.90
CA ILE A 289 -2.77 8.90 10.43
C ILE A 289 -4.00 8.99 9.50
N MET A 290 -4.51 7.82 9.10
CA MET A 290 -5.65 7.70 8.20
C MET A 290 -6.99 7.55 8.92
N ALA A 291 -6.95 7.11 10.17
CA ALA A 291 -8.12 6.85 11.01
C ALA A 291 -7.74 7.13 12.47
N PRO A 292 -8.44 8.05 13.16
CA PRO A 292 -9.53 8.90 12.65
C PRO A 292 -9.07 9.90 11.58
N ALA A 293 -10.00 10.40 10.75
CA ALA A 293 -9.69 11.37 9.70
C ALA A 293 -9.26 12.74 10.27
N VAL A 294 -9.89 13.13 11.39
CA VAL A 294 -9.50 14.30 12.18
C VAL A 294 -8.95 13.79 13.51
N THR A 295 -7.63 13.87 13.68
CA THR A 295 -6.98 13.51 14.94
C THR A 295 -7.13 14.64 15.96
N PRO A 296 -6.92 14.37 17.27
CA PRO A 296 -6.88 15.42 18.29
C PRO A 296 -5.88 16.55 17.97
N LEU A 297 -4.76 16.22 17.31
CA LEU A 297 -3.79 17.22 16.85
C LEU A 297 -4.40 18.12 15.77
N LEU A 298 -5.04 17.55 14.74
CA LEU A 298 -5.64 18.35 13.66
C LEU A 298 -6.82 19.19 14.14
N GLN A 299 -7.61 18.67 15.08
CA GLN A 299 -8.67 19.45 15.72
C GLN A 299 -8.08 20.67 16.41
N LEU A 300 -7.09 20.46 17.28
CA LEU A 300 -6.44 21.53 18.01
C LEU A 300 -5.71 22.53 17.09
N ALA A 301 -5.14 22.05 15.99
CA ALA A 301 -4.53 22.88 14.97
C ALA A 301 -5.54 23.85 14.34
N ARG A 302 -6.74 23.35 13.98
CA ARG A 302 -7.82 24.19 13.45
C ARG A 302 -8.26 25.25 14.48
N GLU A 303 -8.42 24.85 15.74
CA GLU A 303 -8.78 25.76 16.85
C GLU A 303 -7.75 26.89 17.05
N ARG A 304 -6.47 26.66 16.70
CA ARG A 304 -5.40 27.67 16.77
C ARG A 304 -5.15 28.42 15.46
N GLY A 305 -5.99 28.24 14.45
CA GLY A 305 -5.83 28.90 13.15
C GLY A 305 -4.68 28.34 12.30
N CYS A 306 -4.22 27.12 12.58
CA CYS A 306 -3.32 26.39 11.70
C CYS A 306 -4.06 25.84 10.48
N ILE A 307 -3.31 25.46 9.44
CA ILE A 307 -3.83 24.79 8.26
C ILE A 307 -3.67 23.27 8.47
N ALA A 308 -4.78 22.57 8.63
CA ALA A 308 -4.80 21.13 8.90
C ALA A 308 -4.73 20.31 7.60
N HIS A 309 -3.74 19.42 7.50
CA HIS A 309 -3.56 18.51 6.39
C HIS A 309 -3.80 17.05 6.85
N GLU A 310 -4.96 16.51 6.47
CA GLU A 310 -5.39 15.16 6.85
C GLU A 310 -4.56 14.06 6.15
N GLY A 311 -4.32 12.94 6.84
CA GLY A 311 -3.52 11.85 6.30
C GLY A 311 -4.08 11.22 5.03
N ARG A 312 -5.40 11.31 4.80
CA ARG A 312 -6.04 10.79 3.57
C ARG A 312 -5.45 11.37 2.29
N HIS A 313 -4.95 12.61 2.31
CA HIS A 313 -4.38 13.25 1.13
C HIS A 313 -3.13 12.54 0.64
N MET A 314 -2.34 11.94 1.55
CA MET A 314 -1.22 11.08 1.19
C MET A 314 -1.73 9.84 0.42
N MET A 315 -2.76 9.15 0.93
CA MET A 315 -3.29 7.93 0.29
C MET A 315 -3.92 8.22 -1.08
N GLU A 316 -4.71 9.30 -1.18
CA GLU A 316 -5.36 9.70 -2.43
C GLU A 316 -4.34 9.89 -3.56
N ARG A 317 -3.15 10.42 -3.25
CA ARG A 317 -2.07 10.57 -4.23
C ARG A 317 -1.27 9.30 -4.44
N GLN A 318 -1.05 8.50 -3.39
CA GLN A 318 -0.39 7.20 -3.53
C GLN A 318 -1.12 6.27 -4.50
N LEU A 319 -2.46 6.28 -4.56
CA LEU A 319 -3.21 5.44 -5.51
C LEU A 319 -2.81 5.69 -6.97
N GLY A 320 -2.56 6.95 -7.33
CA GLY A 320 -2.04 7.32 -8.65
C GLY A 320 -0.63 6.77 -8.87
N LEU A 321 0.28 7.07 -7.94
CA LEU A 321 1.67 6.64 -8.01
C LEU A 321 1.81 5.11 -8.05
N MET A 322 0.95 4.38 -7.33
CA MET A 322 0.88 2.92 -7.33
C MET A 322 0.43 2.39 -8.69
N ALA A 323 -0.61 2.98 -9.28
CA ALA A 323 -1.08 2.59 -10.61
C ALA A 323 0.03 2.77 -11.66
N ASP A 324 0.69 3.94 -11.66
CA ASP A 324 1.79 4.24 -12.57
C ASP A 324 2.99 3.30 -12.35
N PHE A 325 3.30 2.97 -11.09
CA PHE A 325 4.38 2.04 -10.74
C PHE A 325 4.11 0.62 -11.25
N PHE A 326 2.88 0.13 -11.11
CA PHE A 326 2.50 -1.23 -11.52
C PHE A 326 2.20 -1.35 -13.02
N GLU A 327 1.85 -0.27 -13.73
CA GLU A 327 1.41 -0.31 -15.13
C GLU A 327 2.35 -1.11 -16.04
N PRO A 328 3.69 -0.93 -16.03
CA PRO A 328 4.57 -1.69 -16.91
C PRO A 328 4.56 -3.21 -16.64
N ALA A 329 4.38 -3.60 -15.37
CA ALA A 329 4.31 -5.02 -15.00
C ALA A 329 2.95 -5.63 -15.38
N ILE A 330 1.87 -4.86 -15.25
CA ILE A 330 0.53 -5.26 -15.68
C ILE A 330 0.51 -5.46 -17.19
N LEU A 331 1.01 -4.50 -17.98
CA LEU A 331 1.03 -4.59 -19.44
C LEU A 331 1.92 -5.73 -19.97
N ALA A 332 2.95 -6.14 -19.21
CA ALA A 332 3.75 -7.31 -19.55
C ALA A 332 2.99 -8.65 -19.39
N ILE A 333 2.00 -8.70 -18.50
CA ILE A 333 1.15 -9.89 -18.25
C ILE A 333 -0.12 -9.85 -19.09
N ALA A 334 -0.76 -8.68 -19.18
CA ALA A 334 -2.02 -8.42 -19.84
C ALA A 334 -1.87 -7.22 -20.78
N PRO A 335 -1.33 -7.42 -21.99
CA PRO A 335 -1.01 -6.31 -22.91
C PRO A 335 -2.25 -5.67 -23.54
N GLU A 336 -3.35 -6.41 -23.63
CA GLU A 336 -4.62 -5.91 -24.16
C GLU A 336 -5.33 -5.02 -23.14
N ARG A 337 -5.72 -3.81 -23.56
CA ARG A 337 -6.51 -2.92 -22.71
C ARG A 337 -7.96 -3.39 -22.64
N LEU A 338 -8.55 -3.30 -21.45
CA LEU A 338 -9.98 -3.46 -21.27
C LEU A 338 -10.71 -2.34 -22.03
N GLU A 339 -11.82 -2.68 -22.69
CA GLU A 339 -12.69 -1.70 -23.33
C GLU A 339 -13.36 -0.81 -22.27
N VAL A 340 -12.86 0.39 -22.04
CA VAL A 340 -13.49 1.31 -21.09
C VAL A 340 -14.75 1.86 -21.75
N ALA A 341 -15.91 1.67 -21.12
CA ALA A 341 -17.14 2.30 -21.59
C ALA A 341 -16.98 3.83 -21.44
N ALA A 342 -17.17 4.56 -22.54
CA ALA A 342 -17.03 6.01 -22.62
C ALA A 342 -18.08 6.75 -21.78
#